data_AF-A0A2M4AYV1-F1
#
_entry.id   AF-A0A2M4AYV1-F1
#
_cell.length_a   1.000
_cell.length_b   1.000
_cell.length_c   1.000
_cell.angle_alpha   90.00
_cell.angle_beta   90.00
_cell.angle_gamma   90.00
#
_symmetry.space_group_name_H-M   'P 1'
#
loop_
_entity.id
_entity.type
_entity.pdbx_description
1 polymer ?
#
loop_
_entity_poly.entity_id
_entity_poly.type
_entity_poly.pdbx_seq_one_letter_code
_entity_poly.pdbx_strand_id
1 'polypeptide(L)'
;RLMPNTSEIRSSKRRILSCVATSILRYGAPAWISALETMHNCSQLSSTYRLMTIRVTSAYRTISSEAACVIAGMVPITITLAEDAECYNRRGSRGIRREAKAASLARWQREWEQSSKGRWTYRLIPNLSIWLSRRHGEVNFALTQFLSGHGCFRQYLHRFGKTSSPMCPECTEGAVQTAEHVILECPRFSEERAKLGALTADNI
;
A
#
# COMPACT_ATOMS: atom_id res chain seq x y z
N ARG A 1 -20.94 8.45 7.09
CA ARG A 1 -19.56 8.00 6.74
C ARG A 1 -19.64 7.37 5.35
N LEU A 2 -19.15 8.04 4.30
CA LEU A 2 -19.54 7.74 2.90
C LEU A 2 -19.08 6.37 2.36
N MET A 3 -18.14 5.67 3.01
CA MET A 3 -17.79 4.28 2.68
C MET A 3 -17.21 3.55 3.91
N PRO A 4 -17.97 2.66 4.58
CA PRO A 4 -17.42 1.80 5.62
C PRO A 4 -16.27 0.94 5.08
N ASN A 5 -15.35 0.50 5.93
CA ASN A 5 -14.27 -0.43 5.53
C ASN A 5 -14.78 -1.89 5.44
N THR A 6 -16.10 -2.10 5.35
CA THR A 6 -16.74 -3.40 5.19
C THR A 6 -16.70 -3.84 3.73
N SER A 7 -16.77 -5.16 3.54
CA SER A 7 -16.39 -5.92 2.34
C SER A 7 -17.15 -5.62 1.04
N GLU A 8 -18.24 -4.86 1.10
CA GLU A 8 -19.16 -4.71 -0.04
C GLU A 8 -18.58 -3.85 -1.18
N ILE A 9 -17.72 -2.87 -0.87
CA ILE A 9 -17.16 -1.98 -1.88
C ILE A 9 -15.72 -2.34 -2.19
N ARG A 10 -15.56 -2.86 -3.41
CA ARG A 10 -14.32 -3.17 -4.13
C ARG A 10 -13.30 -2.01 -4.18
N SER A 11 -12.01 -2.33 -4.13
CA SER A 11 -10.95 -1.32 -4.12
C SER A 11 -10.86 -0.57 -5.46
N SER A 12 -11.22 -1.20 -6.57
CA SER A 12 -11.34 -0.53 -7.88
C SER A 12 -12.37 0.61 -7.86
N LYS A 13 -13.55 0.39 -7.28
CA LYS A 13 -14.58 1.43 -7.13
C LYS A 13 -14.11 2.59 -6.24
N ARG A 14 -13.44 2.28 -5.13
CA ARG A 14 -12.87 3.30 -4.23
C ARG A 14 -11.76 4.10 -4.90
N ARG A 15 -10.97 3.44 -5.76
CA ARG A 15 -9.90 4.08 -6.53
C ARG A 15 -10.44 5.14 -7.48
N ILE A 16 -11.63 4.99 -8.07
CA ILE A 16 -12.24 6.02 -8.92
C ILE A 16 -12.39 7.34 -8.15
N LEU A 17 -12.93 7.31 -6.93
CA LEU A 17 -13.06 8.50 -6.09
C LEU A 17 -11.69 9.09 -5.71
N SER A 18 -10.74 8.20 -5.39
CA SER A 18 -9.36 8.63 -5.12
C SER A 18 -8.70 9.28 -6.34
N CYS A 19 -9.00 8.83 -7.55
CA CYS A 19 -8.48 9.43 -8.78
C CYS A 19 -9.01 10.85 -8.97
N VAL A 20 -10.30 11.09 -8.72
CA VAL A 20 -10.89 12.44 -8.79
C VAL A 20 -10.21 13.38 -7.78
N ALA A 21 -10.10 12.97 -6.53
CA ALA A 21 -9.42 13.76 -5.51
C ALA A 21 -7.93 13.99 -5.83
N THR A 22 -7.24 12.98 -6.37
CA THR A 22 -5.86 13.10 -6.82
C THR A 22 -5.72 14.09 -7.98
N SER A 23 -6.66 14.12 -8.93
CA SER A 23 -6.66 15.10 -10.01
C SER A 23 -6.82 16.53 -9.50
N ILE A 24 -7.66 16.75 -8.47
CA ILE A 24 -7.79 18.05 -7.81
C ILE A 24 -6.47 18.43 -7.14
N LEU A 25 -5.85 17.52 -6.39
CA LEU A 25 -4.55 17.74 -5.75
C LEU A 25 -3.40 17.99 -6.73
N ARG A 26 -3.52 17.56 -7.99
CA ARG A 26 -2.51 17.76 -9.04
C ARG A 26 -2.79 18.98 -9.91
N TYR A 27 -3.95 19.58 -9.76
CA TYR A 27 -4.33 20.71 -10.58
C TYR A 27 -3.36 21.88 -10.36
N GLY A 28 -2.80 22.39 -11.47
CA GLY A 28 -1.82 23.48 -11.42
C GLY A 28 -0.52 23.12 -10.69
N ALA A 29 -0.21 21.83 -10.48
CA ALA A 29 0.98 21.38 -9.74
C ALA A 29 2.29 22.13 -10.10
N PRO A 30 2.62 22.36 -11.39
CA PRO A 30 3.85 23.08 -11.73
C PRO A 30 3.96 24.49 -11.16
N ALA A 31 2.83 25.14 -10.85
CA ALA A 31 2.81 26.52 -10.33
C ALA A 31 3.09 26.61 -8.83
N TRP A 32 2.82 25.54 -8.06
CA TRP A 32 2.95 25.56 -6.59
C TRP A 32 3.85 24.46 -6.03
N ILE A 33 4.42 23.58 -6.87
CA ILE A 33 5.26 22.47 -6.41
C ILE A 33 6.46 22.91 -5.56
N SER A 34 7.00 24.12 -5.78
CA SER A 34 8.07 24.70 -4.95
C SER A 34 7.66 24.86 -3.48
N ALA A 35 6.36 24.98 -3.18
CA ALA A 35 5.87 25.00 -1.81
C ALA A 35 6.15 23.68 -1.05
N LEU A 36 6.44 22.57 -1.75
CA LEU A 36 6.82 21.29 -1.14
C LEU A 36 8.29 21.22 -0.71
N GLU A 37 9.11 22.23 -1.02
CA GLU A 37 10.45 22.39 -0.43
C GLU A 37 10.37 22.52 1.10
N THR A 38 9.25 23.05 1.60
CA THR A 38 8.93 23.07 3.02
C THR A 38 8.45 21.69 3.49
N MET A 39 9.22 21.06 4.38
CA MET A 39 8.92 19.74 4.94
C MET A 39 7.53 19.62 5.59
N HIS A 40 7.04 20.70 6.21
CA HIS A 40 5.69 20.73 6.78
C HIS A 40 4.61 20.50 5.72
N ASN A 41 4.68 21.23 4.59
CA ASN A 41 3.72 21.13 3.49
C ASN A 41 3.76 19.74 2.86
N CYS A 42 4.95 19.20 2.64
CA CYS A 42 5.15 17.84 2.15
C CYS A 42 4.52 16.79 3.07
N SER A 43 4.69 16.94 4.39
CA SER A 43 4.10 16.05 5.40
C SER A 43 2.57 16.14 5.45
N GLN A 44 2.01 17.36 5.41
CA GLN A 44 0.56 17.56 5.39
C GLN A 44 -0.09 16.96 4.14
N LEU A 45 0.49 17.22 2.96
CA LEU A 45 -0.01 16.68 1.70
C LEU A 45 0.06 15.14 1.68
N SER A 46 1.19 14.57 2.11
CA SER A 46 1.36 13.12 2.22
C SER A 46 0.37 12.49 3.20
N SER A 47 0.08 13.17 4.31
CA SER A 47 -0.91 12.73 5.29
C SER A 47 -2.33 12.72 4.72
N THR A 48 -2.71 13.75 3.96
CA THR A 48 -4.01 13.81 3.26
C THR A 48 -4.11 12.72 2.19
N TYR A 49 -3.06 12.53 1.39
CA TYR A 49 -3.01 11.49 0.38
C TYR A 49 -3.13 10.09 0.98
N ARG A 50 -2.49 9.86 2.13
CA ARG A 50 -2.58 8.60 2.88
C ARG A 50 -4.01 8.27 3.32
N LEU A 51 -4.86 9.26 3.61
CA LEU A 51 -6.26 8.98 3.94
C LEU A 51 -6.98 8.33 2.75
N MET A 52 -6.67 8.75 1.53
CA MET A 52 -7.24 8.14 0.33
C MET A 52 -6.72 6.71 0.11
N THR A 53 -5.41 6.48 0.22
CA THR A 53 -4.81 5.15 0.02
C THR A 53 -5.32 4.13 1.05
N ILE A 54 -5.50 4.55 2.31
CA ILE A 54 -6.12 3.73 3.35
C ILE A 54 -7.57 3.38 3.00
N ARG A 55 -8.33 4.32 2.44
CA ARG A 55 -9.70 4.04 2.00
C ARG A 55 -9.75 3.09 0.84
N VAL A 56 -8.89 3.26 -0.16
CA VAL A 56 -8.80 2.38 -1.33
C VAL A 56 -8.50 0.94 -0.92
N THR A 57 -7.59 0.75 0.03
CA THR A 57 -7.16 -0.57 0.50
C THR A 57 -8.03 -1.12 1.64
N SER A 58 -8.93 -0.32 2.21
CA SER A 58 -9.63 -0.63 3.46
C SER A 58 -8.67 -0.92 4.63
N ALA A 59 -7.47 -0.34 4.62
CA ALA A 59 -6.46 -0.56 5.64
C ALA A 59 -6.83 -0.01 7.03
N TYR A 60 -6.11 -0.49 8.04
CA TYR A 60 -6.14 0.11 9.37
C TYR A 60 -5.38 1.44 9.37
N ARG A 61 -5.83 2.39 10.19
CA ARG A 61 -5.25 3.76 10.26
C ARG A 61 -3.81 3.83 10.78
N THR A 62 -3.19 2.70 11.12
CA THR A 62 -1.85 2.60 11.71
C THR A 62 -0.79 2.21 10.70
N ILE A 63 -1.16 1.80 9.49
CA ILE A 63 -0.20 1.44 8.44
C ILE A 63 0.60 2.67 8.00
N SER A 64 1.86 2.50 7.61
CA SER A 64 2.65 3.63 7.13
C SER A 64 2.13 4.17 5.78
N SER A 65 2.51 5.40 5.42
CA SER A 65 2.09 5.98 4.12
C SER A 65 2.66 5.19 2.95
N GLU A 66 3.90 4.77 3.11
CA GLU A 66 4.71 4.00 2.17
C GLU A 66 4.01 2.66 1.87
N ALA A 67 3.71 1.86 2.91
CA ALA A 67 2.98 0.60 2.75
C ALA A 67 1.56 0.82 2.17
N ALA A 68 0.86 1.88 2.59
CA ALA A 68 -0.47 2.19 2.06
C ALA A 68 -0.45 2.46 0.55
N CYS A 69 0.51 3.26 0.08
CA CYS A 69 0.70 3.57 -1.33
C CYS A 69 1.03 2.30 -2.14
N VAL A 70 1.95 1.47 -1.63
CA VAL A 70 2.33 0.20 -2.28
C VAL A 70 1.14 -0.75 -2.39
N ILE A 71 0.46 -1.06 -1.28
CA ILE A 71 -0.71 -1.96 -1.29
C ILE A 71 -1.82 -1.40 -2.19
N ALA A 72 -2.05 -0.08 -2.14
CA ALA A 72 -3.03 0.58 -2.99
C ALA A 72 -2.65 0.58 -4.46
N GLY A 73 -1.36 0.37 -4.80
CA GLY A 73 -0.80 0.56 -6.14
C GLY A 73 -0.84 2.02 -6.60
N MET A 74 -0.79 2.96 -5.65
CA MET A 74 -0.91 4.39 -5.88
C MET A 74 0.46 5.05 -5.65
N VAL A 75 1.00 5.70 -6.68
CA VAL A 75 2.28 6.39 -6.60
C VAL A 75 2.20 7.50 -5.54
N PRO A 76 3.21 7.67 -4.66
CA PRO A 76 3.25 8.77 -3.72
C PRO A 76 2.97 10.12 -4.40
N ILE A 77 2.17 10.97 -3.74
CA ILE A 77 1.72 12.23 -4.33
C ILE A 77 2.88 13.16 -4.68
N THR A 78 3.92 13.20 -3.85
CA THR A 78 5.12 14.02 -4.08
C THR A 78 5.85 13.63 -5.37
N ILE A 79 5.96 12.33 -5.63
CA ILE A 79 6.53 11.80 -6.88
C ILE A 79 5.62 12.16 -8.07
N THR A 80 4.31 11.97 -7.91
CA THR A 80 3.33 12.27 -8.96
C THR A 80 3.35 13.75 -9.36
N LEU A 81 3.49 14.66 -8.40
CA LEU A 81 3.58 16.10 -8.66
C LEU A 81 4.89 16.47 -9.35
N ALA A 82 6.00 15.85 -8.94
CA ALA A 82 7.29 16.03 -9.61
C ALA A 82 7.24 15.57 -11.08
N GLU A 83 6.57 14.44 -11.35
CA GLU A 83 6.29 13.96 -12.72
C GLU A 83 5.52 14.99 -13.54
N ASP A 84 4.47 15.60 -12.95
CA ASP A 84 3.65 16.60 -13.61
C ASP A 84 4.43 17.88 -13.94
N ALA A 85 5.27 18.33 -13.00
CA ALA A 85 6.15 19.49 -13.18
C ALA A 85 7.18 19.24 -14.29
N GLU A 86 7.81 18.06 -14.32
CA GLU A 86 8.75 17.69 -15.39
C GLU A 86 8.06 17.68 -16.76
N CYS A 87 6.89 17.04 -16.85
CA CYS A 87 6.11 16.97 -18.08
C CYS A 87 5.69 18.36 -18.58
N TYR A 88 5.37 19.28 -17.66
CA TYR A 88 5.01 20.65 -17.99
C TYR A 88 6.22 21.45 -18.53
N ASN A 89 7.37 21.34 -17.86
CA ASN A 89 8.59 22.06 -18.25
C ASN A 89 9.15 21.58 -19.59
N ARG A 90 9.03 20.29 -19.89
CA ARG A 90 9.52 19.67 -21.14
C ARG A 90 8.43 19.53 -22.21
N ARG A 91 7.33 20.30 -22.10
CA ARG A 91 6.19 20.24 -23.03
C ARG A 91 6.64 20.41 -24.50
N GLY A 92 6.04 19.65 -25.40
CA GLY A 92 6.40 19.62 -26.82
C GLY A 92 7.42 18.54 -27.20
N SER A 93 8.08 17.91 -26.22
CA SER A 93 8.96 16.77 -26.48
C SER A 93 8.16 15.47 -26.66
N ARG A 94 8.40 14.72 -27.74
CA ARG A 94 7.78 13.40 -27.92
C ARG A 94 8.33 12.43 -26.86
N GLY A 95 7.47 11.57 -26.32
CA GLY A 95 7.88 10.55 -25.34
C GLY A 95 8.03 11.02 -23.89
N ILE A 96 7.96 12.32 -23.61
CA ILE A 96 8.20 12.89 -22.27
C ILE A 96 7.41 12.20 -21.15
N ARG A 97 6.12 11.94 -21.37
CA ARG A 97 5.26 11.29 -20.36
C ARG A 97 5.69 9.86 -20.04
N ARG A 98 6.24 9.13 -21.02
CA ARG A 98 6.71 7.77 -20.82
C ARG A 98 8.02 7.77 -20.04
N GLU A 99 8.94 8.67 -20.39
CA GLU A 99 10.21 8.87 -19.68
C GLU A 99 9.96 9.28 -18.23
N ALA A 100 9.14 10.31 -17.99
CA ALA A 100 8.83 10.81 -16.66
C ALA A 100 8.18 9.71 -15.80
N LYS A 101 7.23 8.93 -16.34
CA LYS A 101 6.66 7.78 -15.62
C LYS A 101 7.68 6.70 -15.27
N ALA A 102 8.61 6.40 -16.17
CA ALA A 102 9.68 5.43 -15.90
C ALA A 102 10.62 5.94 -14.80
N ALA A 103 10.97 7.23 -14.83
CA ALA A 103 11.77 7.88 -13.80
C ALA A 103 11.04 7.91 -12.44
N SER A 104 9.73 8.23 -12.42
CA SER A 104 8.87 8.18 -11.24
C SER A 104 8.82 6.80 -10.61
N LEU A 105 8.64 5.75 -11.42
CA LEU A 105 8.61 4.37 -10.94
C LEU A 105 9.97 3.95 -10.36
N ALA A 106 11.07 4.30 -11.02
CA ALA A 106 12.42 4.03 -10.52
C ALA A 106 12.70 4.78 -9.22
N ARG A 107 12.25 6.04 -9.10
CA ARG A 107 12.33 6.81 -7.85
C ARG A 107 11.52 6.16 -6.74
N TRP A 108 10.28 5.77 -7.02
CA TRP A 108 9.42 5.13 -6.04
C TRP A 108 10.00 3.79 -5.56
N GLN A 109 10.57 2.99 -6.47
CA GLN A 109 11.26 1.74 -6.13
C GLN A 109 12.44 1.98 -5.18
N ARG A 110 13.29 2.98 -5.44
CA ARG A 110 14.40 3.35 -4.53
C ARG A 110 13.90 3.82 -3.16
N GLU A 111 12.89 4.69 -3.13
CA GLU A 111 12.29 5.15 -1.87
C GLU A 111 11.69 3.98 -1.07
N TRP A 112 11.15 2.97 -1.77
CA TRP A 112 10.59 1.77 -1.14
C TRP A 112 11.66 0.84 -0.55
N GLU A 113 12.75 0.62 -1.29
CA GLU A 113 13.91 -0.17 -0.84
C GLU A 113 14.54 0.40 0.43
N GLN A 114 14.72 1.73 0.45
CA GLN A 114 15.41 2.45 1.52
C GLN A 114 14.52 2.74 2.74
N SER A 115 13.20 2.61 2.61
CA SER A 115 12.29 2.91 3.72
C SER A 115 12.45 1.91 4.87
N SER A 116 12.56 2.44 6.09
CA SER A 116 12.49 1.66 7.33
C SER A 116 11.06 1.29 7.73
N LYS A 117 10.04 1.85 7.06
CA LYS A 117 8.62 1.60 7.36
C LYS A 117 8.04 0.57 6.40
N GLY A 118 7.02 -0.16 6.86
CA GLY A 118 6.33 -1.14 6.02
C GLY A 118 7.19 -2.35 5.63
N ARG A 119 8.23 -2.67 6.41
CA ARG A 119 9.19 -3.75 6.06
C ARG A 119 8.54 -5.11 5.84
N TRP A 120 7.48 -5.42 6.58
CA TRP A 120 6.66 -6.61 6.32
C TRP A 120 6.04 -6.58 4.92
N THR A 121 5.41 -5.48 4.54
CA THR A 121 4.89 -5.28 3.18
C THR A 121 6.00 -5.35 2.14
N TYR A 122 7.20 -4.82 2.42
CA TYR A 122 8.34 -4.89 1.50
C TYR A 122 8.80 -6.33 1.27
N ARG A 123 8.84 -7.15 2.33
CA ARG A 123 9.18 -8.59 2.24
C ARG A 123 8.24 -9.31 1.29
N LEU A 124 6.96 -8.95 1.27
CA LEU A 124 5.94 -9.53 0.37
C LEU A 124 5.91 -8.89 -1.02
N ILE A 125 6.19 -7.59 -1.12
CA ILE A 125 6.10 -6.79 -2.34
C ILE A 125 7.39 -5.98 -2.53
N PRO A 126 8.52 -6.63 -2.86
CA PRO A 126 9.79 -5.92 -3.03
C PRO A 126 9.86 -5.18 -4.37
N ASN A 127 9.23 -5.72 -5.43
CA ASN A 127 9.27 -5.15 -6.78
C ASN A 127 7.93 -4.49 -7.14
N LEU A 128 7.94 -3.16 -7.24
CA LEU A 128 6.74 -2.38 -7.55
C LEU A 128 6.24 -2.62 -8.97
N SER A 129 7.11 -2.82 -9.95
CA SER A 129 6.72 -3.03 -11.35
C SER A 129 5.87 -4.30 -11.49
N ILE A 130 6.28 -5.39 -10.83
CA ILE A 130 5.52 -6.64 -10.80
C ILE A 130 4.16 -6.41 -10.13
N TRP A 131 4.15 -5.78 -8.95
CA TRP A 131 2.91 -5.52 -8.20
C TRP A 131 1.91 -4.63 -8.94
N LEU A 132 2.38 -3.60 -9.63
CA LEU A 132 1.53 -2.66 -10.36
C LEU A 132 1.01 -3.23 -11.68
N SER A 133 1.73 -4.18 -12.28
CA SER A 133 1.36 -4.81 -13.55
C SER A 133 0.42 -6.01 -13.43
N ARG A 134 0.14 -6.47 -12.21
CA ARG A 134 -0.76 -7.61 -11.97
C ARG A 134 -2.15 -7.36 -12.57
N ARG A 135 -2.65 -8.33 -13.32
CA ARG A 135 -3.98 -8.27 -13.97
C ARG A 135 -5.09 -8.92 -13.15
N HIS A 136 -4.72 -9.60 -12.08
CA HIS A 136 -5.62 -10.33 -11.21
C HIS A 136 -5.65 -9.73 -9.80
N GLY A 137 -6.73 -10.03 -9.09
CA GLY A 137 -6.91 -9.72 -7.68
C GLY A 137 -7.18 -8.23 -7.41
N GLU A 138 -8.12 -7.98 -6.52
CA GLU A 138 -8.27 -6.67 -5.89
C GLU A 138 -7.83 -6.79 -4.43
N VAL A 139 -7.21 -5.72 -3.91
CA VAL A 139 -6.98 -5.65 -2.47
C VAL A 139 -8.33 -5.41 -1.79
N ASN A 140 -8.60 -6.21 -0.76
CA ASN A 140 -9.79 -6.09 0.08
C ASN A 140 -9.37 -5.96 1.55
N PHE A 141 -10.33 -5.82 2.44
CA PHE A 141 -10.07 -5.63 3.87
C PHE A 141 -9.14 -6.71 4.47
N ALA A 142 -9.41 -8.00 4.20
CA ALA A 142 -8.62 -9.09 4.76
C ALA A 142 -7.22 -9.19 4.11
N LEU A 143 -7.14 -9.10 2.78
CA LEU A 143 -5.87 -9.12 2.08
C LEU A 143 -4.98 -7.93 2.45
N THR A 144 -5.56 -6.75 2.67
CA THR A 144 -4.80 -5.60 3.14
C THR A 144 -4.26 -5.79 4.55
N GLN A 145 -5.01 -6.41 5.46
CA GLN A 145 -4.49 -6.74 6.79
C GLN A 145 -3.29 -7.68 6.70
N PHE A 146 -3.40 -8.71 5.86
CA PHE A 146 -2.31 -9.63 5.54
C PHE A 146 -1.08 -8.87 5.01
N LEU A 147 -1.24 -8.08 3.95
CA LEU A 147 -0.13 -7.43 3.26
C LEU A 147 0.53 -6.35 4.13
N SER A 148 -0.25 -5.70 4.99
CA SER A 148 0.27 -4.68 5.90
C SER A 148 0.83 -5.24 7.19
N GLY A 149 0.43 -6.44 7.60
CA GLY A 149 0.70 -6.98 8.92
C GLY A 149 -0.10 -6.30 10.05
N HIS A 150 -1.01 -5.40 9.68
CA HIS A 150 -1.83 -4.62 10.60
C HIS A 150 -3.27 -5.08 10.51
N GLY A 151 -3.75 -5.80 11.52
CA GLY A 151 -5.07 -6.42 11.45
C GLY A 151 -5.41 -7.22 12.69
N CYS A 152 -6.26 -8.22 12.52
CA CYS A 152 -6.73 -9.10 13.57
C CYS A 152 -5.68 -10.15 13.99
N PHE A 153 -4.41 -9.76 14.08
CA PHE A 153 -3.33 -10.58 14.61
C PHE A 153 -3.15 -10.25 16.10
N ARG A 154 -2.98 -11.25 16.97
CA ARG A 154 -2.92 -11.00 18.42
C ARG A 154 -1.76 -10.10 18.84
N GLN A 155 -0.60 -10.17 18.20
CA GLN A 155 0.47 -9.20 18.45
C GLN A 155 0.00 -7.76 18.24
N TYR A 156 -0.69 -7.51 17.12
CA TYR A 156 -1.24 -6.21 16.79
C TYR A 156 -2.35 -5.81 17.76
N LEU A 157 -3.31 -6.69 18.05
CA LEU A 157 -4.42 -6.41 18.95
C LEU A 157 -3.97 -6.16 20.40
N HIS A 158 -2.97 -6.89 20.87
CA HIS A 158 -2.38 -6.75 22.21
C HIS A 158 -1.74 -5.37 22.39
N ARG A 159 -1.03 -4.86 21.36
CA ARG A 159 -0.47 -3.50 21.36
C ARG A 159 -1.52 -2.41 21.63
N PHE A 160 -2.79 -2.65 21.30
CA PHE A 160 -3.90 -1.72 21.54
C PHE A 160 -4.81 -2.13 22.71
N GLY A 161 -4.38 -3.08 23.54
CA GLY A 161 -5.14 -3.56 24.70
C GLY A 161 -6.45 -4.27 24.35
N LYS A 162 -6.57 -4.82 23.12
CA LYS A 162 -7.78 -5.52 22.66
C LYS A 162 -7.76 -7.01 22.94
N THR A 163 -6.63 -7.55 23.36
CA THR A 163 -6.48 -8.91 23.84
C THR A 163 -5.45 -8.95 24.95
N SER A 164 -5.55 -9.94 25.84
CA SER A 164 -4.70 -10.09 27.03
C SER A 164 -3.29 -10.61 26.72
N SER A 165 -3.06 -11.18 25.53
CA SER A 165 -1.79 -11.81 25.19
C SER A 165 -1.51 -11.77 23.68
N PRO A 166 -0.26 -11.49 23.24
CA PRO A 166 0.12 -11.49 21.83
C PRO A 166 0.34 -12.90 21.25
N MET A 167 0.28 -13.93 22.08
CA MET A 167 0.61 -15.31 21.72
C MET A 167 -0.48 -15.93 20.85
N CYS A 168 -0.09 -16.80 19.92
CA CYS A 168 -0.98 -17.60 19.11
C CYS A 168 -1.64 -18.68 19.98
N PRO A 169 -2.98 -18.78 19.99
CA PRO A 169 -3.68 -19.75 20.84
C PRO A 169 -3.57 -21.20 20.34
N GLU A 170 -3.16 -21.38 19.09
CA GLU A 170 -3.10 -22.69 18.41
C GLU A 170 -1.70 -23.32 18.49
N CYS A 171 -0.68 -22.54 18.83
CA CYS A 171 0.71 -23.00 18.85
C CYS A 171 1.07 -23.45 20.25
N THR A 172 1.45 -24.71 20.38
CA THR A 172 1.87 -25.34 21.64
C THR A 172 3.12 -24.70 22.25
N GLU A 173 4.03 -24.20 21.43
CA GLU A 173 5.30 -23.61 21.88
C GLU A 173 5.23 -22.11 22.19
N GLY A 174 4.03 -21.50 22.16
CA GLY A 174 3.89 -20.07 22.43
C GLY A 174 4.61 -19.22 21.38
N ALA A 175 4.17 -19.30 20.12
CA ALA A 175 4.60 -18.36 19.08
C ALA A 175 3.83 -17.03 19.20
N VAL A 176 4.48 -15.89 18.95
CA VAL A 176 3.78 -14.60 18.85
C VAL A 176 2.96 -14.59 17.55
N GLN A 177 1.67 -14.28 17.64
CA GLN A 177 0.81 -14.26 16.46
C GLN A 177 0.98 -12.96 15.67
N THR A 178 1.97 -12.96 14.78
CA THR A 178 2.16 -11.96 13.72
C THR A 178 1.42 -12.37 12.45
N ALA A 179 1.36 -11.49 11.46
CA ALA A 179 0.91 -11.89 10.13
C ALA A 179 1.79 -12.99 9.56
N GLU A 180 3.12 -12.80 9.61
CA GLU A 180 4.10 -13.80 9.16
C GLU A 180 3.85 -15.17 9.74
N HIS A 181 3.68 -15.24 11.06
CA HIS A 181 3.39 -16.47 11.76
C HIS A 181 2.11 -17.13 11.25
N VAL A 182 0.99 -16.40 11.24
CA VAL A 182 -0.31 -16.93 10.80
C VAL A 182 -0.21 -17.53 9.39
N ILE A 183 0.54 -16.88 8.52
CA ILE A 183 0.59 -17.20 7.10
C ILE A 183 1.57 -18.33 6.84
N LEU A 184 2.81 -18.20 7.31
CA LEU A 184 3.94 -19.04 6.90
C LEU A 184 4.22 -20.20 7.85
N GLU A 185 3.83 -20.10 9.12
CA GLU A 185 4.31 -20.99 10.17
C GLU A 185 3.19 -21.72 10.90
N CYS A 186 2.08 -21.02 11.17
CA CYS A 186 1.04 -21.47 12.11
C CYS A 186 0.46 -22.83 11.66
N PRO A 187 0.51 -23.87 12.53
CA PRO A 187 0.03 -25.22 12.18
C PRO A 187 -1.44 -25.26 11.76
N ARG A 188 -2.25 -24.35 12.32
CA ARG A 188 -3.67 -24.19 11.98
C ARG A 188 -3.93 -24.01 10.48
N PHE A 189 -3.00 -23.38 9.76
CA PHE A 189 -3.16 -23.07 8.33
C PHE A 189 -2.24 -23.92 7.43
N SER A 190 -1.77 -25.06 7.94
CA SER A 190 -0.84 -25.94 7.23
C SER A 190 -1.45 -26.53 5.95
N GLU A 191 -2.72 -26.95 5.99
CA GLU A 191 -3.42 -27.48 4.83
C GLU A 191 -3.66 -26.43 3.74
N GLU A 192 -4.10 -25.23 4.13
CA GLU A 192 -4.30 -24.12 3.20
C GLU A 192 -2.99 -23.69 2.55
N ARG A 193 -1.89 -23.65 3.32
CA ARG A 193 -0.55 -23.42 2.77
C ARG A 193 -0.14 -24.50 1.77
N ALA A 194 -0.37 -25.77 2.09
CA ALA A 194 -0.05 -26.87 1.18
C ALA A 194 -0.85 -26.75 -0.14
N LYS A 195 -2.13 -26.39 -0.06
CA LYS A 195 -2.98 -26.11 -1.23
C LYS A 195 -2.44 -24.92 -2.04
N LEU A 196 -2.07 -23.82 -1.38
CA LEU A 196 -1.48 -22.65 -2.05
C LEU A 196 -0.15 -22.98 -2.74
N GLY A 197 0.70 -23.79 -2.11
CA GLY A 197 1.98 -24.22 -2.69
C GLY A 197 1.83 -25.16 -3.89
N ALA A 198 0.69 -25.85 -4.01
CA ALA A 198 0.37 -26.70 -5.15
C ALA A 198 -0.23 -25.92 -6.35
N LEU A 199 -0.57 -24.64 -6.17
CA LEU A 199 -1.03 -23.78 -7.26
C LEU A 199 0.17 -23.35 -8.13
N THR A 200 0.06 -23.62 -9.42
CA THR A 200 0.88 -23.12 -10.51
C THR A 200 0.12 -22.07 -11.31
N ALA A 201 0.77 -21.43 -12.29
CA ALA A 201 0.08 -20.48 -13.16
C ALA A 201 -1.03 -21.11 -14.01
N ASP A 202 -1.04 -22.44 -14.15
CA ASP A 202 -1.93 -23.19 -15.04
C ASP A 202 -3.25 -23.63 -14.36
N ASN A 203 -3.34 -23.48 -13.04
CA ASN A 203 -4.46 -23.96 -12.21
C ASN A 203 -4.92 -22.91 -11.18
N ILE A 204 -4.64 -21.62 -11.43
CA ILE A 204 -5.21 -20.43 -10.77
C ILE A 204 -6.38 -19.87 -11.56
#